data_AF-A0AAD8EY57-F1
#
_entry.id   AF-A0AAD8EY57-F1
#
_cell.length_a   1.000
_cell.length_b   1.000
_cell.length_c   1.000
_cell.angle_alpha   90.00
_cell.angle_beta   90.00
_cell.angle_gamma   90.00
#
_symmetry.space_group_name_H-M   'P 1'
#
loop_
_entity.id
_entity.type
_entity.pdbx_description
1 polymer ?
#
loop_
_entity_poly.entity_id
_entity_poly.type
_entity_poly.pdbx_seq_one_letter_code
_entity_poly.pdbx_strand_id
1 'polypeptide(L)'
;MVKNRKRNSDSDGLKQKQYSIKLDQLLDISHSSAAQMINNEEDRQFLKLQQQSRAGCIGTVDKKLAAKEKRSLERRKRYNEWAISVKKQTTKEDGFCLATSSNNDDDTDVEDLDDDNEFIMKQSSRAGKKQCKRRRVISSKVSAVLDRTNTSTRAATMILASAFNEAGSSTSTVVLSKSTVHRQRQQRRKVAALEIKTTYVPSISVVHWDGKLIPDLCHTTTSISDRLAILLSSLNDGNVKLLGVPKLQSGSGQAAANAVVDNLKSWSCESQIIVVSDTVKAFISKELQQKQLREDYRELIALAARAVGLDVSEPIRKPGAIHRARWMAKAIYSLKMQLLLDGNENVLQLTDQQLQGIQRFNHFVLKVYIQSWFTCCSAVDAAVNDISLINRLHDYEEVHLCKIGLMMIKRHSWYLSNEMATLCLFSDLVSLENKAALVTAMISERGPHLLTTLPDSITDLQISREFFTTTRINCSFLDIPVKDWPHNNDYYDALRLTKNLKCVNDSAERGVALIQKFSAAAVDEEQQQFLLQVVEKHRQDFASCNREDLEQI
;
A
#
# COMPACT_ATOMS: atom_id res chain seq x y z
N MET A 1 42.80 -19.56 -34.46
CA MET A 1 41.97 -20.64 -35.04
C MET A 1 40.60 -20.61 -34.35
N VAL A 2 39.57 -20.17 -35.07
CA VAL A 2 38.16 -20.16 -34.62
C VAL A 2 37.49 -21.43 -35.14
N LYS A 3 37.00 -22.30 -34.25
CA LYS A 3 36.11 -23.47 -34.50
C LYS A 3 35.29 -23.64 -33.22
N ASN A 4 33.96 -23.69 -33.13
CA ASN A 4 32.80 -23.71 -34.02
C ASN A 4 31.66 -23.00 -33.23
N ARG A 5 30.97 -21.96 -33.73
CA ARG A 5 29.77 -21.97 -34.60
C ARG A 5 28.60 -22.86 -34.12
N LYS A 6 27.61 -22.19 -33.52
CA LYS A 6 26.15 -22.46 -33.48
C LYS A 6 25.73 -23.89 -33.88
N ARG A 7 25.40 -24.74 -32.89
CA ARG A 7 24.47 -25.85 -33.07
C ARG A 7 23.09 -25.40 -32.57
N ASN A 8 22.27 -24.88 -33.49
CA ASN A 8 20.83 -24.78 -33.31
C ASN A 8 20.21 -25.96 -34.06
N SER A 9 20.27 -27.16 -33.48
CA SER A 9 19.46 -28.27 -34.00
C SER A 9 18.03 -28.12 -33.47
N ASP A 10 17.02 -28.52 -34.25
CA ASP A 10 15.62 -28.54 -33.76
C ASP A 10 15.48 -29.39 -32.49
N SER A 11 16.33 -30.40 -32.33
CA SER A 11 16.41 -31.22 -31.11
C SER A 11 16.91 -30.42 -29.89
N ASP A 12 17.86 -29.50 -30.08
CA ASP A 12 18.36 -28.64 -29.00
C ASP A 12 17.35 -27.56 -28.66
N GLY A 13 16.61 -27.04 -29.64
CA GLY A 13 15.48 -26.13 -29.41
C GLY A 13 14.33 -26.81 -28.64
N LEU A 14 14.04 -28.09 -28.93
CA LEU A 14 13.08 -28.89 -28.18
C LEU A 14 13.56 -29.19 -26.76
N LYS A 15 14.84 -29.52 -26.58
CA LYS A 15 15.45 -29.71 -25.26
C LYS A 15 15.49 -28.42 -24.45
N GLN A 16 15.77 -27.27 -25.06
CA GLN A 16 15.69 -25.97 -24.40
C GLN A 16 14.26 -25.62 -23.99
N LYS A 17 13.26 -25.87 -24.85
CA LYS A 17 11.85 -25.70 -24.50
C LYS A 17 11.42 -26.63 -23.37
N GLN A 18 11.81 -27.92 -23.43
CA GLN A 18 11.56 -28.87 -22.36
C GLN A 18 12.27 -28.49 -21.06
N TYR A 19 13.50 -27.98 -21.14
CA TYR A 19 14.27 -27.51 -19.99
C TYR A 19 13.66 -26.25 -19.39
N SER A 20 13.23 -25.28 -20.20
CA SER A 20 12.48 -24.10 -19.73
C SER A 20 11.16 -24.47 -19.07
N ILE A 21 10.42 -25.45 -19.59
CA ILE A 21 9.18 -25.95 -18.98
C ILE A 21 9.49 -26.72 -17.67
N LYS A 22 10.60 -27.46 -17.63
CA LYS A 22 11.08 -28.15 -16.42
C LYS A 22 11.74 -27.23 -15.41
N LEU A 23 12.15 -26.01 -15.78
CA LEU A 23 12.86 -25.09 -14.89
C LEU A 23 11.99 -24.68 -13.70
N ASP A 24 10.68 -24.53 -13.93
CA ASP A 24 9.69 -24.23 -12.89
C ASP A 24 9.44 -25.44 -11.96
N GLN A 25 9.65 -26.67 -12.45
CA GLN A 25 9.62 -27.90 -11.65
C GLN A 25 10.96 -28.19 -10.96
N LEU A 26 12.08 -27.73 -11.51
CA LEU A 26 13.43 -27.90 -10.95
C LEU A 26 13.67 -27.00 -9.73
N LEU A 27 12.89 -25.92 -9.63
CA LEU A 27 12.87 -24.97 -8.52
C LEU A 27 11.70 -25.21 -7.57
N ASP A 28 10.91 -26.27 -7.81
CA ASP A 28 9.88 -26.74 -6.89
C ASP A 28 10.57 -27.54 -5.77
N ILE A 29 10.52 -27.01 -4.56
CA ILE A 29 11.18 -27.58 -3.37
C ILE A 29 10.31 -28.71 -2.76
N SER A 30 9.15 -29.00 -3.34
CA SER A 30 8.27 -30.09 -2.89
C SER A 30 8.74 -31.45 -3.44
N HIS A 31 8.56 -32.50 -2.63
CA HIS A 31 8.89 -33.87 -3.04
C HIS A 31 8.14 -34.26 -4.32
N SER A 32 8.75 -35.06 -5.20
CA SER A 32 8.15 -35.47 -6.48
C SER A 32 6.77 -36.15 -6.36
N SER A 33 6.49 -36.75 -5.19
CA SER A 33 5.20 -37.35 -4.83
C SER A 33 4.44 -36.60 -3.73
N ALA A 34 4.76 -35.32 -3.46
CA ALA A 34 4.14 -34.52 -2.40
C ALA A 34 2.61 -34.49 -2.47
N ALA A 35 2.04 -34.49 -3.68
CA ALA A 35 0.59 -34.60 -3.85
C ALA A 35 0.01 -35.93 -3.30
N GLN A 36 0.72 -37.05 -3.42
CA GLN A 36 0.26 -38.36 -2.93
C GLN A 36 0.52 -38.56 -1.43
N MET A 37 1.53 -37.90 -0.87
CA MET A 37 1.89 -38.03 0.55
C MET A 37 1.02 -37.19 1.48
N ILE A 38 0.35 -36.15 0.97
CA ILE A 38 -0.54 -35.30 1.76
C ILE A 38 -1.91 -35.99 1.86
N ASN A 39 -2.21 -36.52 3.04
CA ASN A 39 -3.49 -37.17 3.36
C ASN A 39 -4.63 -36.16 3.57
N ASN A 40 -4.30 -34.92 3.96
CA ASN A 40 -5.28 -33.85 4.11
C ASN A 40 -5.59 -33.21 2.74
N GLU A 41 -6.83 -33.36 2.29
CA GLU A 41 -7.27 -32.85 0.99
C GLU A 41 -7.10 -31.32 0.87
N GLU A 42 -7.21 -30.57 1.98
CA GLU A 42 -7.01 -29.11 1.99
C GLU A 42 -5.54 -28.72 1.72
N ASP A 43 -4.59 -29.43 2.33
CA ASP A 43 -3.15 -29.18 2.14
C ASP A 43 -2.68 -29.65 0.76
N ARG A 44 -3.28 -30.72 0.23
CA ARG A 44 -3.04 -31.21 -1.13
C ARG A 44 -3.52 -30.21 -2.17
N GLN A 45 -4.68 -29.60 -1.91
CA GLN A 45 -5.20 -28.52 -2.73
C GLN A 45 -4.32 -27.28 -2.62
N PHE A 46 -3.84 -26.91 -1.43
CA PHE A 46 -2.92 -25.79 -1.21
C PHE A 46 -1.63 -25.92 -2.03
N LEU A 47 -1.00 -27.09 -2.04
CA LEU A 47 0.21 -27.35 -2.81
C LEU A 47 -0.02 -27.23 -4.33
N LYS A 48 -1.09 -27.87 -4.85
CA LYS A 48 -1.47 -27.76 -6.27
C LYS A 48 -1.75 -26.32 -6.69
N LEU A 49 -2.29 -25.55 -5.76
CA LEU A 49 -2.67 -24.16 -5.94
C LEU A 49 -1.47 -23.19 -5.92
N GLN A 50 -0.34 -23.57 -5.33
CA GLN A 50 0.93 -22.83 -5.39
C GLN A 50 1.68 -23.04 -6.72
N GLN A 51 1.47 -24.18 -7.39
CA GLN A 51 2.22 -24.60 -8.58
C GLN A 51 1.60 -24.16 -9.92
N GLN A 52 0.45 -23.47 -9.93
CA GLN A 52 -0.29 -23.14 -11.18
C GLN A 52 -0.43 -21.64 -11.42
N SER A 53 -0.21 -21.20 -12.67
CA SER A 53 -0.58 -19.86 -13.14
C SER A 53 -2.10 -19.73 -13.19
N ARG A 54 -2.69 -18.95 -12.28
CA ARG A 54 -4.15 -18.82 -12.17
C ARG A 54 -4.70 -17.71 -13.05
N ALA A 55 -5.37 -18.07 -14.14
CA ALA A 55 -6.41 -17.23 -14.76
C ALA A 55 -7.78 -17.85 -14.42
N GLY A 56 -8.77 -17.05 -14.02
CA GLY A 56 -10.10 -17.61 -13.73
C GLY A 56 -11.24 -16.60 -13.62
N CYS A 57 -12.36 -16.96 -14.25
CA CYS A 57 -13.67 -16.34 -14.14
C CYS A 57 -14.51 -16.93 -12.97
N ILE A 58 -15.67 -16.31 -12.69
CA ILE A 58 -16.58 -16.63 -11.58
C ILE A 58 -17.27 -17.99 -11.81
N GLY A 59 -17.20 -18.88 -10.81
CA GLY A 59 -17.63 -20.28 -10.92
C GLY A 59 -18.97 -20.62 -10.22
N THR A 60 -19.39 -21.87 -10.37
CA THR A 60 -20.67 -22.44 -9.86
C THR A 60 -20.77 -22.53 -8.33
N VAL A 61 -19.65 -22.57 -7.62
CA VAL A 61 -19.63 -22.56 -6.14
C VAL A 61 -20.08 -21.20 -5.60
N ASP A 62 -19.64 -20.11 -6.23
CA ASP A 62 -20.06 -18.74 -5.90
C ASP A 62 -21.56 -18.53 -6.17
N LYS A 63 -22.10 -19.15 -7.24
CA LYS A 63 -23.54 -19.16 -7.52
C LYS A 63 -24.35 -19.90 -6.44
N LYS A 64 -23.81 -20.99 -5.88
CA LYS A 64 -24.45 -21.72 -4.77
C LYS A 64 -24.40 -20.92 -3.46
N LEU A 65 -23.29 -20.23 -3.19
CA LEU A 65 -23.16 -19.34 -2.03
C LEU A 65 -24.14 -18.16 -2.12
N ALA A 66 -24.20 -17.49 -3.28
CA ALA A 66 -25.15 -16.41 -3.55
C ALA A 66 -26.62 -16.87 -3.40
N ALA A 67 -26.97 -18.09 -3.86
CA ALA A 67 -28.30 -18.65 -3.69
C ALA A 67 -28.63 -19.05 -2.22
N LYS A 68 -27.61 -19.38 -1.41
CA LYS A 68 -27.77 -19.68 0.02
C LYS A 68 -27.95 -18.39 0.82
N GLU A 69 -27.19 -17.35 0.48
CA GLU A 69 -27.30 -16.02 1.08
C GLU A 69 -28.62 -15.35 0.75
N LYS A 70 -29.10 -15.43 -0.50
CA LYS A 70 -30.43 -14.93 -0.89
C LYS A 70 -31.56 -15.57 -0.06
N ARG A 71 -31.52 -16.90 0.14
CA ARG A 71 -32.47 -17.61 1.01
C ARG A 71 -32.34 -17.26 2.50
N SER A 72 -31.14 -16.89 2.96
CA SER A 72 -30.93 -16.39 4.32
C SER A 72 -31.56 -15.00 4.50
N LEU A 73 -31.38 -14.14 3.50
CA LEU A 73 -31.90 -12.78 3.48
C LEU A 73 -33.43 -12.75 3.42
N GLU A 74 -34.05 -13.64 2.63
CA GLU A 74 -35.50 -13.83 2.57
C GLU A 74 -36.10 -14.37 3.88
N ARG A 75 -35.37 -15.24 4.61
CA ARG A 75 -35.77 -15.69 5.95
C ARG A 75 -35.71 -14.55 6.97
N ARG A 76 -34.67 -13.71 6.90
CA ARG A 76 -34.51 -12.55 7.79
C ARG A 76 -35.58 -11.49 7.53
N LYS A 77 -35.96 -11.25 6.27
CA LYS A 77 -37.09 -10.36 5.92
C LYS A 77 -38.41 -10.88 6.48
N ARG A 78 -38.72 -12.17 6.30
CA ARG A 78 -39.93 -12.80 6.87
C ARG A 78 -39.97 -12.72 8.40
N TYR A 79 -38.83 -12.93 9.06
CA TYR A 79 -38.74 -12.80 10.52
C TYR A 79 -39.01 -11.36 10.98
N ASN A 80 -38.46 -10.36 10.29
CA ASN A 80 -38.71 -8.95 10.60
C ASN A 80 -40.18 -8.55 10.34
N GLU A 81 -40.79 -9.01 9.24
CA GLU A 81 -42.21 -8.78 8.95
C GLU A 81 -43.11 -9.44 10.00
N TRP A 82 -42.80 -10.67 10.42
CA TRP A 82 -43.49 -11.35 11.53
C TRP A 82 -43.33 -10.60 12.86
N ALA A 83 -42.13 -10.12 13.21
CA ALA A 83 -41.87 -9.35 14.42
C ALA A 83 -42.64 -8.01 14.44
N ILE A 84 -42.79 -7.36 13.28
CA ILE A 84 -43.60 -6.14 13.14
C ILE A 84 -45.10 -6.46 13.27
N SER A 85 -45.57 -7.58 12.73
CA SER A 85 -46.96 -8.05 12.87
C SER A 85 -47.32 -8.34 14.32
N VAL A 86 -46.42 -8.99 15.08
CA VAL A 86 -46.62 -9.30 16.51
C VAL A 86 -46.69 -8.01 17.33
N LYS A 87 -45.82 -7.01 17.07
CA LYS A 87 -45.88 -5.69 17.72
C LYS A 87 -47.17 -4.91 17.44
N LYS A 88 -47.76 -5.08 16.25
CA LYS A 88 -49.06 -4.48 15.87
C LYS A 88 -50.26 -5.18 16.52
N GLN A 89 -50.13 -6.45 16.89
CA GLN A 89 -51.17 -7.18 17.63
C GLN A 89 -51.13 -6.85 19.13
N THR A 90 -49.95 -6.56 19.70
CA THR A 90 -49.81 -6.14 21.11
C THR A 90 -50.13 -4.66 21.40
N THR A 91 -50.63 -3.88 20.42
CA THR A 91 -51.02 -2.45 20.60
C THR A 91 -52.52 -2.19 20.40
N LYS A 92 -53.36 -3.23 20.47
CA LYS A 92 -54.82 -3.11 20.31
C LYS A 92 -55.66 -3.31 21.57
N GLU A 93 -55.05 -3.53 22.73
CA GLU A 93 -55.76 -3.56 24.02
C GLU A 93 -55.01 -2.68 25.01
N ASP A 94 -55.59 -1.50 25.22
CA ASP A 94 -55.71 -0.74 26.47
C ASP A 94 -55.56 0.76 26.21
N GLY A 95 -56.73 1.41 26.13
CA GLY A 95 -56.85 2.85 26.24
C GLY A 95 -56.96 3.26 27.70
N PHE A 96 -56.17 4.24 28.14
CA PHE A 96 -56.58 5.17 29.17
C PHE A 96 -55.70 6.44 29.15
N CYS A 97 -56.35 7.59 29.14
CA CYS A 97 -55.79 8.94 29.14
C CYS A 97 -55.44 9.41 30.57
N LEU A 98 -54.45 10.30 30.75
CA LEU A 98 -54.69 11.69 31.21
C LEU A 98 -53.41 12.55 31.13
N ALA A 99 -53.64 13.84 30.86
CA ALA A 99 -52.71 14.92 30.57
C ALA A 99 -52.11 15.63 31.80
N THR A 100 -51.09 16.48 31.58
CA THR A 100 -50.98 17.92 31.95
C THR A 100 -49.62 18.50 31.46
N SER A 101 -49.61 19.45 30.51
CA SER A 101 -49.33 20.91 30.61
C SER A 101 -47.91 21.28 31.11
N SER A 102 -47.17 22.24 30.54
CA SER A 102 -47.53 23.64 30.25
C SER A 102 -46.49 24.34 29.36
N ASN A 103 -46.94 25.42 28.72
CA ASN A 103 -46.33 26.31 27.72
C ASN A 103 -45.20 27.21 28.23
N ASN A 104 -44.44 27.83 27.31
CA ASN A 104 -44.56 29.27 27.01
C ASN A 104 -43.79 29.66 25.74
N ASP A 105 -44.43 30.53 24.95
CA ASP A 105 -43.90 31.33 23.84
C ASP A 105 -42.96 32.44 24.36
N ASP A 106 -42.02 32.92 23.53
CA ASP A 106 -41.95 34.35 23.20
C ASP A 106 -41.11 34.61 21.94
N ASP A 107 -41.51 35.67 21.25
CA ASP A 107 -41.02 36.22 19.98
C ASP A 107 -40.23 37.52 20.28
N THR A 108 -39.27 37.92 19.43
CA THR A 108 -38.85 39.30 19.07
C THR A 108 -37.37 39.44 18.64
N ASP A 109 -37.21 39.63 17.33
CA ASP A 109 -36.56 40.73 16.59
C ASP A 109 -35.16 41.34 16.91
N VAL A 110 -34.34 41.30 15.85
CA VAL A 110 -33.54 42.37 15.18
C VAL A 110 -32.43 43.10 15.95
N GLU A 111 -31.20 43.06 15.39
CA GLU A 111 -30.42 44.26 15.03
C GLU A 111 -29.31 43.93 14.00
N ASP A 112 -29.41 44.59 12.83
CA ASP A 112 -28.34 44.90 11.88
C ASP A 112 -27.40 45.97 12.48
N LEU A 113 -26.26 46.23 11.80
CA LEU A 113 -25.57 47.53 11.55
C LEU A 113 -24.07 47.23 11.32
N ASP A 114 -23.57 47.28 10.07
CA ASP A 114 -23.09 48.47 9.30
C ASP A 114 -21.56 48.67 9.54
N ASP A 115 -20.69 49.19 8.66
CA ASP A 115 -20.78 49.95 7.41
C ASP A 115 -19.40 49.83 6.69
N ASP A 116 -19.36 50.15 5.39
CA ASP A 116 -18.47 51.19 4.86
C ASP A 116 -18.77 51.42 3.36
N ASN A 117 -19.67 52.39 3.15
CA ASN A 117 -19.87 53.38 2.07
C ASN A 117 -18.59 53.77 1.25
N GLU A 118 -18.59 54.37 0.04
CA GLU A 118 -19.54 55.21 -0.71
C GLU A 118 -19.06 55.43 -2.18
N PHE A 119 -19.97 55.91 -3.05
CA PHE A 119 -19.89 57.12 -3.92
C PHE A 119 -20.60 56.91 -5.28
N ILE A 120 -21.88 57.31 -5.37
CA ILE A 120 -22.55 57.55 -6.66
C ILE A 120 -23.09 58.98 -6.68
N MET A 121 -22.49 59.78 -7.56
CA MET A 121 -22.89 61.13 -7.91
C MET A 121 -24.27 61.10 -8.61
N LYS A 122 -25.24 61.82 -8.03
CA LYS A 122 -26.60 61.98 -8.60
C LYS A 122 -26.53 62.75 -9.93
N GLN A 123 -27.16 62.20 -10.96
CA GLN A 123 -27.69 63.01 -12.07
C GLN A 123 -29.21 62.86 -12.16
N SER A 124 -29.82 63.97 -12.54
CA SER A 124 -31.23 64.32 -12.36
C SER A 124 -32.21 63.61 -13.31
N SER A 125 -33.46 63.72 -12.92
CA SER A 125 -34.68 63.13 -13.45
C SER A 125 -34.97 63.42 -14.93
N ARG A 126 -35.51 62.41 -15.63
CA ARG A 126 -36.56 62.62 -16.65
C ARG A 126 -37.44 61.39 -16.83
N ALA A 127 -38.73 61.66 -16.99
CA ALA A 127 -39.84 60.72 -16.99
C ALA A 127 -39.91 59.83 -18.25
N GLY A 128 -40.48 58.64 -18.06
CA GLY A 128 -41.23 57.89 -19.08
C GLY A 128 -40.44 56.99 -20.04
N LYS A 129 -40.37 55.69 -19.73
CA LYS A 129 -40.47 54.56 -20.69
C LYS A 129 -40.57 53.24 -19.89
N LYS A 130 -41.50 52.35 -20.25
CA LYS A 130 -41.58 50.98 -19.70
C LYS A 130 -40.21 50.30 -19.86
N GLN A 131 -39.50 50.07 -18.75
CA GLN A 131 -38.23 49.35 -18.79
C GLN A 131 -38.49 47.89 -19.19
N CYS A 132 -38.06 47.52 -20.39
CA CYS A 132 -37.95 46.13 -20.79
C CYS A 132 -36.97 45.42 -19.82
N LYS A 133 -37.41 44.37 -19.13
CA LYS A 133 -36.55 43.56 -18.26
C LYS A 133 -35.46 42.92 -19.11
N ARG A 134 -34.27 43.53 -19.16
CA ARG A 134 -33.13 43.02 -19.93
C ARG A 134 -32.75 41.63 -19.42
N ARG A 135 -32.66 40.66 -20.33
CA ARG A 135 -32.36 39.26 -19.98
C ARG A 135 -30.89 39.10 -19.58
N ARG A 136 -30.61 38.27 -18.57
CA ARG A 136 -29.24 37.80 -18.23
C ARG A 136 -28.90 36.63 -19.15
N VAL A 137 -27.83 36.74 -19.92
CA VAL A 137 -27.60 35.79 -21.03
C VAL A 137 -26.39 34.87 -20.82
N ILE A 138 -25.47 35.18 -19.89
CA ILE A 138 -24.40 34.25 -19.54
C ILE A 138 -24.98 33.10 -18.67
N SER A 139 -25.32 32.01 -19.34
CA SER A 139 -25.64 30.73 -18.71
C SER A 139 -24.38 30.04 -18.19
N SER A 140 -24.56 29.02 -17.34
CA SER A 140 -23.44 28.17 -16.89
C SER A 140 -22.70 27.53 -18.06
N LYS A 141 -23.45 27.01 -19.05
CA LYS A 141 -22.89 26.39 -20.27
C LYS A 141 -22.02 27.37 -21.07
N VAL A 142 -22.52 28.59 -21.31
CA VAL A 142 -21.76 29.62 -22.05
C VAL A 142 -20.50 30.01 -21.27
N SER A 143 -20.59 30.20 -19.96
CA SER A 143 -19.42 30.49 -19.11
C SER A 143 -18.39 29.37 -19.17
N ALA A 144 -18.82 28.11 -19.07
CA ALA A 144 -17.93 26.94 -19.09
C ALA A 144 -17.18 26.81 -20.41
N VAL A 145 -17.86 27.02 -21.56
CA VAL A 145 -17.22 26.98 -22.88
C VAL A 145 -16.18 28.09 -23.01
N LEU A 146 -16.52 29.32 -22.64
CA LEU A 146 -15.59 30.46 -22.70
C LEU A 146 -14.37 30.30 -21.77
N ASP A 147 -14.55 29.64 -20.63
CA ASP A 147 -13.46 29.32 -19.71
C ASP A 147 -12.56 28.21 -20.28
N ARG A 148 -13.15 27.14 -20.85
CA ARG A 148 -12.42 26.05 -21.51
C ARG A 148 -11.58 26.51 -22.69
N THR A 149 -12.08 27.45 -23.49
CA THR A 149 -11.35 27.99 -24.66
C THR A 149 -10.37 29.11 -24.30
N ASN A 150 -10.18 29.39 -23.00
CA ASN A 150 -9.33 30.47 -22.50
C ASN A 150 -9.68 31.85 -23.11
N THR A 151 -10.97 32.10 -23.33
CA THR A 151 -11.41 33.34 -23.98
C THR A 151 -11.39 34.50 -22.98
N SER A 152 -10.65 35.57 -23.31
CA SER A 152 -10.59 36.78 -22.50
C SER A 152 -11.98 37.42 -22.35
N THR A 153 -12.21 38.21 -21.30
CA THR A 153 -13.49 38.91 -21.09
C THR A 153 -13.85 39.79 -22.30
N ARG A 154 -12.87 40.49 -22.89
CA ARG A 154 -13.10 41.34 -24.06
C ARG A 154 -13.50 40.52 -25.28
N ALA A 155 -12.76 39.45 -25.58
CA ALA A 155 -13.08 38.57 -26.69
C ALA A 155 -14.46 37.91 -26.51
N ALA A 156 -14.78 37.47 -25.29
CA ALA A 156 -16.09 36.90 -24.96
C ALA A 156 -17.23 37.91 -25.21
N THR A 157 -17.07 39.17 -24.79
CA THR A 157 -18.06 40.21 -25.07
C THR A 157 -18.23 40.45 -26.57
N MET A 158 -17.13 40.49 -27.34
CA MET A 158 -17.20 40.68 -28.79
C MET A 158 -17.89 39.52 -29.50
N ILE A 159 -17.49 38.27 -29.19
CA ILE A 159 -18.07 37.05 -29.77
C ILE A 159 -19.57 37.00 -29.50
N LEU A 160 -19.99 37.25 -28.26
CA LEU A 160 -21.39 37.22 -27.89
C LEU A 160 -22.18 38.36 -28.55
N ALA A 161 -21.62 39.57 -28.62
CA ALA A 161 -22.29 40.70 -29.28
C ALA A 161 -22.54 40.42 -30.77
N SER A 162 -21.54 39.91 -31.47
CA SER A 162 -21.66 39.53 -32.88
C SER A 162 -22.69 38.41 -33.07
N ALA A 163 -22.67 37.38 -32.22
CA ALA A 163 -23.63 36.28 -32.30
C ALA A 163 -25.08 36.74 -32.06
N PHE A 164 -25.33 37.66 -31.12
CA PHE A 164 -26.67 38.18 -30.89
C PHE A 164 -27.20 39.03 -32.04
N ASN A 165 -26.33 39.86 -32.62
CA ASN A 165 -26.69 40.66 -33.79
C ASN A 165 -27.09 39.78 -34.97
N GLU A 166 -26.33 38.71 -35.23
CA GLU A 166 -26.62 37.77 -36.32
C GLU A 166 -27.90 36.97 -36.06
N ALA A 167 -28.18 36.63 -34.79
CA ALA A 167 -29.40 35.94 -34.38
C ALA A 167 -30.65 36.85 -34.30
N GLY A 168 -30.59 38.08 -34.85
CA GLY A 168 -31.72 39.02 -34.89
C GLY A 168 -32.10 39.64 -33.53
N SER A 169 -31.27 39.45 -32.49
CA SER A 169 -31.48 40.03 -31.16
C SER A 169 -30.63 41.28 -31.00
N SER A 170 -31.24 42.47 -31.07
CA SER A 170 -30.50 43.73 -30.88
C SER A 170 -29.78 43.76 -29.52
N THR A 171 -28.49 44.14 -29.50
CA THR A 171 -27.68 44.30 -28.27
C THR A 171 -28.31 45.23 -27.22
N SER A 172 -29.26 46.08 -27.60
CA SER A 172 -30.04 46.93 -26.70
C SER A 172 -31.00 46.15 -25.77
N THR A 173 -31.36 44.92 -26.14
CA THR A 173 -32.29 44.04 -25.42
C THR A 173 -31.59 43.12 -24.41
N VAL A 174 -30.27 42.98 -24.51
CA VAL A 174 -29.44 42.05 -23.72
C VAL A 174 -28.46 42.81 -22.83
N VAL A 175 -28.28 42.39 -21.57
CA VAL A 175 -27.24 42.96 -20.70
C VAL A 175 -25.87 42.39 -21.08
N LEU A 176 -25.20 43.00 -22.06
CA LEU A 176 -23.90 42.55 -22.57
C LEU A 176 -22.82 43.64 -22.47
N SER A 177 -22.29 43.85 -21.26
CA SER A 177 -21.10 44.69 -21.05
C SER A 177 -19.91 43.86 -20.58
N LYS A 178 -18.68 44.33 -20.84
CA LYS A 178 -17.43 43.69 -20.36
C LYS A 178 -17.50 43.37 -18.86
N SER A 179 -17.91 44.34 -18.05
CA SER A 179 -18.05 44.19 -16.60
C SER A 179 -19.14 43.19 -16.21
N THR A 180 -20.26 43.16 -16.95
CA THR A 180 -21.32 42.16 -16.72
C THR A 180 -20.84 40.75 -17.04
N VAL A 181 -20.17 40.56 -18.18
CA VAL A 181 -19.60 39.26 -18.57
C VAL A 181 -18.57 38.79 -17.53
N HIS A 182 -17.71 39.70 -17.06
CA HIS A 182 -16.72 39.38 -16.03
C HIS A 182 -17.37 38.93 -14.73
N ARG A 183 -18.29 39.73 -14.17
CA ARG A 183 -18.98 39.43 -12.92
C ARG A 183 -19.80 38.14 -13.01
N GLN A 184 -20.52 37.95 -14.11
CA GLN A 184 -21.31 36.73 -14.30
C GLN A 184 -20.41 35.50 -14.41
N ARG A 185 -19.29 35.55 -15.14
CA ARG A 185 -18.32 34.45 -15.20
C ARG A 185 -17.72 34.14 -13.82
N GLN A 186 -17.31 35.14 -13.05
CA GLN A 186 -16.78 34.95 -11.70
C GLN A 186 -17.80 34.25 -10.78
N GLN A 187 -19.04 34.73 -10.76
CA GLN A 187 -20.10 34.11 -9.96
C GLN A 187 -20.35 32.65 -10.38
N ARG A 188 -20.37 32.37 -11.69
CA ARG A 188 -20.56 31.01 -12.21
C ARG A 188 -19.40 30.08 -11.85
N ARG A 189 -18.16 30.56 -11.90
CA ARG A 189 -16.98 29.79 -11.45
C ARG A 189 -17.07 29.43 -9.98
N LYS A 190 -17.48 30.38 -9.11
CA LYS A 190 -17.66 30.13 -7.68
C LYS A 190 -18.69 29.05 -7.42
N VAL A 191 -19.86 29.13 -8.07
CA VAL A 191 -20.92 28.11 -7.93
C VAL A 191 -20.46 26.76 -8.45
N ALA A 192 -19.87 26.70 -9.65
CA ALA A 192 -19.42 25.44 -10.24
C ALA A 192 -18.29 24.79 -9.43
N ALA A 193 -17.34 25.57 -8.90
CA ALA A 193 -16.28 25.05 -8.05
C ALA A 193 -16.82 24.42 -6.76
N LEU A 194 -17.83 25.05 -6.13
CA LEU A 194 -18.48 24.49 -4.94
C LEU A 194 -19.24 23.21 -5.27
N GLU A 195 -20.01 23.20 -6.36
CA GLU A 195 -20.76 22.02 -6.83
C GLU A 195 -19.84 20.85 -7.16
N ILE A 196 -18.72 21.10 -7.85
CA ILE A 196 -17.69 20.08 -8.14
C ILE A 196 -17.12 19.51 -6.84
N LYS A 197 -16.90 20.36 -5.85
CA LYS A 197 -16.31 19.97 -4.57
C LYS A 197 -17.29 19.15 -3.72
N THR A 198 -18.57 19.51 -3.69
CA THR A 198 -19.59 18.78 -2.92
C THR A 198 -20.03 17.48 -3.58
N THR A 199 -19.96 17.39 -4.91
CA THR A 199 -20.37 16.20 -5.67
C THR A 199 -19.23 15.19 -5.81
N TYR A 200 -17.99 15.60 -5.57
CA TYR A 200 -16.84 14.70 -5.65
C TYR A 200 -16.88 13.69 -4.51
N VAL A 201 -17.02 12.41 -4.87
CA VAL A 201 -16.89 11.29 -3.94
C VAL A 201 -15.45 10.80 -4.03
N PRO A 202 -14.65 10.93 -2.95
CA PRO A 202 -13.31 10.39 -2.96
C PRO A 202 -13.38 8.85 -3.06
N SER A 203 -12.37 8.28 -3.70
CA SER A 203 -12.06 6.84 -3.71
C SER A 203 -10.65 6.65 -3.18
N ILE A 204 -10.19 5.40 -2.98
CA ILE A 204 -8.80 5.19 -2.56
C ILE A 204 -7.87 5.73 -3.66
N SER A 205 -7.01 6.66 -3.26
CA SER A 205 -6.24 7.46 -4.21
C SER A 205 -4.81 7.65 -3.75
N VAL A 206 -3.94 7.85 -4.74
CA VAL A 206 -2.54 8.26 -4.52
C VAL A 206 -2.46 9.78 -4.73
N VAL A 207 -1.83 10.46 -3.78
CA VAL A 207 -1.55 11.90 -3.89
C VAL A 207 -0.27 12.09 -4.69
N HIS A 208 -0.33 12.99 -5.67
CA HIS A 208 0.80 13.47 -6.43
C HIS A 208 0.95 14.96 -6.20
N TRP A 209 2.18 15.44 -6.05
CA TRP A 209 2.46 16.86 -5.99
C TRP A 209 3.71 17.22 -6.78
N ASP A 210 3.68 18.40 -7.41
CA ASP A 210 4.84 18.97 -8.10
C ASP A 210 4.83 20.50 -7.99
N GLY A 211 6.02 21.08 -7.82
CA GLY A 211 6.23 22.51 -7.55
C GLY A 211 6.69 23.27 -8.78
N LYS A 212 6.19 24.49 -8.96
CA LYS A 212 6.68 25.40 -10.01
C LYS A 212 6.60 26.85 -9.59
N LEU A 213 7.66 27.60 -9.91
CA LEU A 213 7.71 29.05 -9.79
C LEU A 213 6.81 29.70 -10.85
N ILE A 214 5.75 30.39 -10.40
CA ILE A 214 4.75 31.04 -11.26
C ILE A 214 4.63 32.53 -10.86
N PRO A 215 4.54 33.46 -11.83
CA PRO A 215 4.29 34.87 -11.52
C PRO A 215 3.02 35.07 -10.71
N ASP A 216 3.07 35.97 -9.72
CA ASP A 216 1.91 36.31 -8.93
C ASP A 216 0.79 36.91 -9.77
N LEU A 217 -0.45 36.68 -9.35
CA LEU A 217 -1.66 37.17 -10.02
C LEU A 217 -1.83 38.71 -9.94
N CYS A 218 -0.97 39.40 -9.18
CA CYS A 218 -1.00 40.84 -9.03
C CYS A 218 -0.25 41.51 -10.19
N HIS A 219 -0.95 42.32 -10.97
CA HIS A 219 -0.40 43.04 -12.12
C HIS A 219 0.61 44.15 -11.76
N THR A 220 0.90 44.38 -10.48
CA THR A 220 1.76 45.46 -9.97
C THR A 220 3.13 45.01 -9.51
N THR A 221 3.35 43.72 -9.27
CA THR A 221 4.65 43.18 -8.81
C THR A 221 5.09 42.02 -9.69
N THR A 222 6.32 42.07 -10.20
CA THR A 222 7.02 40.95 -10.87
C THR A 222 7.43 39.84 -9.90
N SER A 223 6.71 39.69 -8.78
CA SER A 223 7.00 38.68 -7.78
C SER A 223 6.63 37.30 -8.32
N ILE A 224 7.60 36.39 -8.31
CA ILE A 224 7.42 35.00 -8.66
C ILE A 224 7.20 34.24 -7.36
N SER A 225 6.13 33.44 -7.28
CA SER A 225 5.83 32.62 -6.12
C SER A 225 5.87 31.14 -6.43
N ASP A 226 6.26 30.35 -5.45
CA ASP A 226 6.23 28.90 -5.55
C ASP A 226 4.78 28.41 -5.42
N ARG A 227 4.39 27.54 -6.34
CA ARG A 227 3.05 27.00 -6.45
C ARG A 227 3.12 25.49 -6.59
N LEU A 228 2.39 24.81 -5.74
CA LEU A 228 2.39 23.35 -5.68
C LEU A 228 1.11 22.80 -6.29
N ALA A 229 1.21 22.11 -7.43
CA ALA A 229 0.07 21.39 -7.99
C ALA A 229 -0.16 20.12 -7.15
N ILE A 230 -1.39 19.90 -6.69
CA ILE A 230 -1.76 18.74 -5.86
C ILE A 230 -2.87 17.97 -6.57
N LEU A 231 -2.60 16.71 -6.92
CA LEU A 231 -3.51 15.84 -7.65
C LEU A 231 -3.78 14.54 -6.87
N LEU A 232 -4.98 14.00 -7.04
CA LEU A 232 -5.35 12.64 -6.63
C LEU A 232 -5.51 11.78 -7.87
N SER A 233 -4.86 10.62 -7.88
CA SER A 233 -5.11 9.57 -8.87
C SER A 233 -5.91 8.46 -8.22
N SER A 234 -7.12 8.21 -8.73
CA SER A 234 -7.97 7.12 -8.25
C SER A 234 -7.38 5.76 -8.63
N LEU A 235 -7.33 4.83 -7.66
CA LEU A 235 -6.92 3.45 -7.91
C LEU A 235 -8.00 2.62 -8.62
N ASN A 236 -9.25 3.08 -8.63
CA ASN A 236 -10.38 2.36 -9.23
C ASN A 236 -10.44 2.47 -10.75
N ASP A 237 -10.37 3.70 -11.26
CA ASP A 237 -10.61 4.00 -12.67
C ASP A 237 -9.40 4.71 -13.33
N GLY A 238 -8.35 4.99 -12.58
CA GLY A 238 -7.17 5.72 -13.05
C GLY A 238 -7.41 7.20 -13.30
N ASN A 239 -8.58 7.75 -12.95
CA ASN A 239 -8.87 9.16 -13.17
C ASN A 239 -8.08 10.05 -12.22
N VAL A 240 -7.56 11.16 -12.79
CA VAL A 240 -6.76 12.13 -12.06
C VAL A 240 -7.58 13.39 -11.77
N LYS A 241 -7.67 13.75 -10.50
CA LYS A 241 -8.38 14.93 -9.99
C LYS A 241 -7.38 15.96 -9.46
N LEU A 242 -7.36 17.16 -10.04
CA LEU A 242 -6.66 18.31 -9.45
C LEU A 242 -7.45 18.83 -8.24
N LEU A 243 -6.82 18.87 -7.08
CA LEU A 243 -7.40 19.43 -5.85
C LEU A 243 -7.14 20.93 -5.75
N GLY A 244 -5.95 21.36 -6.13
CA GLY A 244 -5.55 22.76 -6.02
C GLY A 244 -4.13 23.03 -6.48
N VAL A 245 -3.84 24.32 -6.62
CA VAL A 245 -2.49 24.85 -6.88
C VAL A 245 -2.19 25.99 -5.90
N PRO A 246 -2.12 25.70 -4.58
CA PRO A 246 -1.83 26.71 -3.56
C PRO A 246 -0.50 27.42 -3.79
N LYS A 247 -0.47 28.71 -3.44
CA LYS A 247 0.78 29.47 -3.31
C LYS A 247 1.43 29.10 -1.98
N LEU A 248 2.70 28.71 -2.02
CA LEU A 248 3.46 28.39 -0.82
C LEU A 248 4.02 29.67 -0.19
N GLN A 249 4.06 29.71 1.14
CA GLN A 249 4.71 30.81 1.89
C GLN A 249 6.24 30.71 1.85
N SER A 250 6.77 29.50 1.65
CA SER A 250 8.20 29.20 1.45
C SER A 250 8.35 27.93 0.62
N GLY A 251 9.50 27.76 -0.05
CA GLY A 251 9.83 26.53 -0.79
C GLY A 251 10.30 25.36 0.11
N SER A 252 9.96 25.37 1.40
CA SER A 252 10.35 24.31 2.33
C SER A 252 9.48 23.07 2.16
N GLY A 253 10.05 21.88 2.43
CA GLY A 253 9.29 20.62 2.42
C GLY A 253 8.11 20.62 3.40
N GLN A 254 8.24 21.30 4.55
CA GLN A 254 7.16 21.45 5.52
C GLN A 254 5.99 22.28 4.96
N ALA A 255 6.28 23.39 4.29
CA ALA A 255 5.24 24.23 3.68
C ALA A 255 4.51 23.47 2.57
N ALA A 256 5.22 22.65 1.78
CA ALA A 256 4.61 21.77 0.79
C ALA A 256 3.72 20.70 1.45
N ALA A 257 4.20 20.04 2.50
CA ALA A 257 3.43 19.02 3.23
C ALA A 257 2.14 19.59 3.84
N ASN A 258 2.23 20.76 4.49
CA ASN A 258 1.06 21.44 5.06
C ASN A 258 0.05 21.79 3.96
N ALA A 259 0.52 22.33 2.83
CA ALA A 259 -0.34 22.66 1.69
C ALA A 259 -1.06 21.43 1.12
N VAL A 260 -0.39 20.27 1.07
CA VAL A 260 -1.02 19.00 0.70
C VAL A 260 -2.13 18.65 1.68
N VAL A 261 -1.82 18.57 2.98
CA VAL A 261 -2.78 18.19 4.04
C VAL A 261 -3.99 19.12 4.06
N ASP A 262 -3.80 20.43 3.96
CA ASP A 262 -4.89 21.40 3.96
C ASP A 262 -5.81 21.22 2.75
N ASN A 263 -5.26 20.91 1.57
CA ASN A 263 -6.08 20.60 0.40
C ASN A 263 -6.86 19.30 0.61
N LEU A 264 -6.24 18.24 1.13
CA LEU A 264 -6.91 16.97 1.41
C LEU A 264 -8.07 17.13 2.39
N LYS A 265 -7.86 17.88 3.48
CA LYS A 265 -8.90 18.27 4.45
C LYS A 265 -10.02 19.02 3.80
N SER A 266 -9.68 20.02 2.99
CA SER A 266 -10.68 20.87 2.37
C SER A 266 -11.60 20.05 1.46
N TRP A 267 -11.09 19.00 0.80
CA TRP A 267 -11.84 18.10 -0.08
C TRP A 267 -12.38 16.84 0.64
N SER A 268 -12.27 16.75 1.96
CA SER A 268 -12.72 15.59 2.76
C SER A 268 -12.16 14.25 2.31
N CYS A 269 -10.87 14.21 1.90
CA CYS A 269 -10.23 13.01 1.33
C CYS A 269 -9.29 12.28 2.31
N GLU A 270 -9.17 12.70 3.57
CA GLU A 270 -8.11 12.27 4.51
C GLU A 270 -8.07 10.76 4.77
N SER A 271 -9.22 10.11 4.89
CA SER A 271 -9.33 8.69 5.27
C SER A 271 -9.13 7.70 4.12
N GLN A 272 -8.99 8.19 2.89
CA GLN A 272 -8.96 7.36 1.68
C GLN A 272 -7.66 7.48 0.90
N ILE A 273 -6.59 7.92 1.55
CA ILE A 273 -5.31 8.17 0.88
C ILE A 273 -4.25 7.22 1.42
N ILE A 274 -3.60 6.51 0.50
CA ILE A 274 -2.38 5.77 0.83
C ILE A 274 -1.19 6.68 0.50
N VAL A 275 -0.76 7.50 1.47
CA VAL A 275 0.52 8.21 1.35
C VAL A 275 1.62 7.20 1.63
N VAL A 276 2.24 6.71 0.55
CA VAL A 276 3.43 5.88 0.62
C VAL A 276 4.60 6.71 0.10
N SER A 277 5.65 6.82 0.90
CA SER A 277 6.86 7.54 0.53
C SER A 277 7.45 6.98 -0.76
N ASP A 278 8.13 7.84 -1.52
CA ASP A 278 8.82 7.43 -2.75
C ASP A 278 9.86 6.34 -2.47
N THR A 279 10.44 6.31 -1.27
CA THR A 279 11.34 5.26 -0.81
C THR A 279 10.68 3.88 -0.78
N VAL A 280 9.44 3.77 -0.30
CA VAL A 280 8.71 2.50 -0.28
C VAL A 280 8.26 2.11 -1.68
N LYS A 281 7.83 3.08 -2.52
CA LYS A 281 7.51 2.80 -3.93
C LYS A 281 8.73 2.31 -4.71
N ALA A 282 9.89 2.92 -4.49
CA ALA A 282 11.16 2.52 -5.11
C ALA A 282 11.57 1.11 -4.66
N PHE A 283 11.43 0.81 -3.36
CA PHE A 283 11.66 -0.54 -2.84
C PHE A 283 10.73 -1.57 -3.51
N ILE A 284 9.42 -1.31 -3.52
CA ILE A 284 8.45 -2.23 -4.13
C ILE A 284 8.74 -2.43 -5.61
N SER A 285 9.08 -1.37 -6.34
CA SER A 285 9.44 -1.45 -7.76
C SER A 285 10.69 -2.31 -7.99
N LYS A 286 11.71 -2.18 -7.14
CA LYS A 286 12.92 -2.98 -7.19
C LYS A 286 12.62 -4.46 -6.93
N GLU A 287 11.85 -4.77 -5.90
CA GLU A 287 11.47 -6.16 -5.56
C GLU A 287 10.56 -6.80 -6.62
N LEU A 288 9.74 -5.99 -7.28
CA LEU A 288 8.92 -6.44 -8.41
C LEU A 288 9.76 -6.85 -9.64
N GLN A 289 11.00 -6.37 -9.78
CA GLN A 289 11.88 -6.78 -10.88
C GLN A 289 12.67 -8.06 -10.56
N GLN A 290 12.75 -8.45 -9.28
CA GLN A 290 13.50 -9.63 -8.85
C GLN A 290 12.69 -10.91 -9.04
N LYS A 291 13.39 -12.00 -9.38
CA LYS A 291 12.78 -13.34 -9.40
C LYS A 291 12.52 -13.78 -7.97
N GLN A 292 11.26 -13.93 -7.62
CA GLN A 292 10.85 -14.35 -6.29
C GLN A 292 10.98 -15.87 -6.13
N LEU A 293 11.28 -16.32 -4.91
CA LEU A 293 11.41 -17.74 -4.56
C LEU A 293 10.08 -18.48 -4.65
N ARG A 294 8.97 -17.78 -4.39
CA ARG A 294 7.61 -18.33 -4.37
C ARG A 294 6.62 -17.41 -5.07
N GLU A 295 5.57 -18.00 -5.62
CA GLU A 295 4.50 -17.27 -6.32
C GLU A 295 3.62 -16.43 -5.38
N ASP A 296 3.48 -16.82 -4.11
CA ASP A 296 2.76 -16.01 -3.10
C ASP A 296 3.55 -14.75 -2.71
N TYR A 297 4.88 -14.80 -2.73
CA TYR A 297 5.75 -13.64 -2.53
C TYR A 297 5.57 -12.66 -3.69
N ARG A 298 5.58 -13.19 -4.93
CA ARG A 298 5.32 -12.41 -6.13
C ARG A 298 3.95 -11.73 -6.07
N GLU A 299 2.93 -12.47 -5.62
CA GLU A 299 1.59 -11.95 -5.46
C GLU A 299 1.50 -10.84 -4.39
N LEU A 300 2.13 -11.03 -3.23
CA LEU A 300 2.16 -10.01 -2.17
C LEU A 300 2.74 -8.69 -2.70
N ILE A 301 3.89 -8.75 -3.38
CA ILE A 301 4.57 -7.54 -3.87
C ILE A 301 3.81 -6.90 -5.04
N ALA A 302 3.17 -7.69 -5.91
CA ALA A 302 2.34 -7.18 -7.01
C ALA A 302 1.07 -6.47 -6.49
N LEU A 303 0.41 -7.02 -5.45
CA LEU A 303 -0.73 -6.38 -4.81
C LEU A 303 -0.32 -5.10 -4.09
N ALA A 304 0.84 -5.11 -3.42
CA ALA A 304 1.37 -3.92 -2.79
C ALA A 304 1.68 -2.82 -3.81
N ALA A 305 2.33 -3.17 -4.92
CA ALA A 305 2.61 -2.26 -6.03
C ALA A 305 1.33 -1.60 -6.54
N ARG A 306 0.27 -2.38 -6.77
CA ARG A 306 -1.04 -1.85 -7.17
C ARG A 306 -1.64 -0.93 -6.11
N ALA A 307 -1.58 -1.31 -4.84
CA ALA A 307 -2.09 -0.49 -3.74
C ALA A 307 -1.39 0.86 -3.63
N VAL A 308 -0.10 0.94 -3.96
CA VAL A 308 0.65 2.21 -3.96
C VAL A 308 0.58 2.98 -5.29
N GLY A 309 -0.26 2.52 -6.23
CA GLY A 309 -0.50 3.15 -7.53
C GLY A 309 0.59 2.92 -8.58
N LEU A 310 1.40 1.88 -8.44
CA LEU A 310 2.31 1.44 -9.50
C LEU A 310 1.52 0.61 -10.52
N ASP A 311 1.88 0.77 -11.80
CA ASP A 311 1.26 0.01 -12.88
C ASP A 311 1.77 -1.44 -12.86
N VAL A 312 0.84 -2.38 -12.79
CA VAL A 312 1.12 -3.82 -12.71
C VAL A 312 0.18 -4.55 -13.65
N SER A 313 0.75 -5.14 -14.69
CA SER A 313 0.00 -5.88 -15.71
C SER A 313 -0.64 -7.18 -15.21
N GLU A 314 -0.19 -7.73 -14.08
CA GLU A 314 -0.61 -9.04 -13.58
C GLU A 314 -2.01 -8.99 -12.96
N PRO A 315 -2.98 -9.81 -13.38
CA PRO A 315 -4.32 -9.79 -12.81
C PRO A 315 -4.32 -10.21 -11.33
N ILE A 316 -5.26 -9.66 -10.55
CA ILE A 316 -5.47 -10.10 -9.16
C ILE A 316 -5.92 -11.57 -9.17
N ARG A 317 -5.14 -12.46 -8.55
CA ARG A 317 -5.44 -13.89 -8.52
C ARG A 317 -6.51 -14.20 -7.47
N LYS A 318 -7.19 -15.34 -7.63
CA LYS A 318 -8.16 -15.84 -6.63
C LYS A 318 -7.47 -16.04 -5.27
N PRO A 319 -8.15 -15.76 -4.14
CA PRO A 319 -7.60 -16.03 -2.82
C PRO A 319 -7.15 -17.51 -2.68
N GLY A 320 -5.95 -17.75 -2.13
CA GLY A 320 -5.41 -19.09 -1.86
C GLY A 320 -5.80 -19.57 -0.46
N ALA A 321 -5.54 -20.83 -0.08
CA ALA A 321 -5.95 -21.28 1.26
C ALA A 321 -5.27 -20.46 2.39
N ILE A 322 -6.00 -20.21 3.47
CA ILE A 322 -5.50 -19.50 4.67
C ILE A 322 -5.23 -20.52 5.77
N HIS A 323 -4.07 -20.40 6.41
CA HIS A 323 -3.74 -21.11 7.65
C HIS A 323 -3.56 -20.10 8.79
N ARG A 324 -4.03 -20.41 10.00
CA ARG A 324 -4.02 -19.47 11.14
C ARG A 324 -2.63 -18.90 11.45
N ALA A 325 -1.59 -19.71 11.26
CA ALA A 325 -0.19 -19.38 11.56
C ALA A 325 0.54 -18.56 10.46
N ARG A 326 0.01 -18.46 9.23
CA ARG A 326 0.73 -17.80 8.12
C ARG A 326 0.27 -16.35 7.94
N TRP A 327 1.10 -15.41 8.39
CA TRP A 327 0.79 -13.97 8.39
C TRP A 327 0.67 -13.37 6.97
N MET A 328 1.53 -13.80 6.03
CA MET A 328 1.49 -13.33 4.64
C MET A 328 0.14 -13.55 3.97
N ALA A 329 -0.48 -14.71 4.18
CA ALA A 329 -1.78 -15.00 3.59
C ALA A 329 -2.82 -13.96 4.04
N LYS A 330 -2.77 -13.53 5.32
CA LYS A 330 -3.65 -12.47 5.84
C LYS A 330 -3.38 -11.12 5.14
N ALA A 331 -2.12 -10.77 4.92
CA ALA A 331 -1.72 -9.55 4.20
C ALA A 331 -2.17 -9.57 2.73
N ILE A 332 -2.00 -10.70 2.02
CA ILE A 332 -2.49 -10.87 0.65
C ILE A 332 -4.01 -10.71 0.60
N TYR A 333 -4.72 -11.37 1.51
CA TYR A 333 -6.19 -11.29 1.57
C TYR A 333 -6.68 -9.87 1.86
N SER A 334 -6.07 -9.18 2.82
CA SER A 334 -6.48 -7.82 3.16
C SER A 334 -6.21 -6.82 2.03
N LEU A 335 -5.08 -6.94 1.34
CA LEU A 335 -4.78 -6.11 0.17
C LEU A 335 -5.76 -6.37 -0.97
N LYS A 336 -6.10 -7.64 -1.24
CA LYS A 336 -7.14 -7.99 -2.21
C LYS A 336 -8.49 -7.42 -1.84
N MET A 337 -8.90 -7.54 -0.58
CA MET A 337 -10.15 -6.96 -0.11
C MET A 337 -10.16 -5.46 -0.39
N GLN A 338 -9.14 -4.72 0.02
CA GLN A 338 -9.09 -3.28 -0.22
C GLN A 338 -9.11 -2.93 -1.72
N LEU A 339 -8.32 -3.61 -2.55
CA LEU A 339 -8.23 -3.34 -3.99
C LEU A 339 -9.49 -3.72 -4.77
N LEU A 340 -10.23 -4.73 -4.33
CA LEU A 340 -11.45 -5.20 -5.01
C LEU A 340 -12.72 -4.55 -4.47
N LEU A 341 -12.68 -4.00 -3.25
CA LEU A 341 -13.85 -3.39 -2.59
C LEU A 341 -13.90 -1.88 -2.73
N ASP A 342 -12.82 -1.26 -3.17
CA ASP A 342 -12.83 0.16 -3.49
C ASP A 342 -13.92 0.44 -4.55
N GLY A 343 -14.92 1.24 -4.18
CA GLY A 343 -16.12 1.51 -4.98
C GLY A 343 -17.26 0.47 -4.94
N ASN A 344 -17.13 -0.66 -4.23
CA ASN A 344 -18.13 -1.75 -4.15
C ASN A 344 -18.36 -2.30 -2.74
N GLU A 345 -18.27 -1.46 -1.72
CA GLU A 345 -18.37 -1.82 -0.28
C GLU A 345 -19.68 -2.56 0.06
N ASN A 346 -20.76 -2.25 -0.64
CA ASN A 346 -22.08 -2.88 -0.48
C ASN A 346 -22.12 -4.37 -0.83
N VAL A 347 -21.14 -4.89 -1.59
CA VAL A 347 -21.10 -6.29 -2.03
C VAL A 347 -20.81 -7.25 -0.87
N LEU A 348 -19.96 -6.84 0.10
CA LEU A 348 -19.60 -7.68 1.25
C LEU A 348 -20.35 -7.33 2.54
N GLN A 349 -21.20 -6.31 2.54
CA GLN A 349 -21.93 -5.84 3.73
C GLN A 349 -20.99 -5.56 4.92
N LEU A 350 -19.79 -5.03 4.64
CA LEU A 350 -18.85 -4.67 5.70
C LEU A 350 -19.37 -3.46 6.48
N THR A 351 -19.15 -3.45 7.78
CA THR A 351 -19.37 -2.25 8.59
C THR A 351 -18.23 -1.25 8.38
N ASP A 352 -18.49 0.03 8.62
CA ASP A 352 -17.46 1.09 8.54
C ASP A 352 -16.24 0.76 9.41
N GLN A 353 -16.48 0.18 10.59
CA GLN A 353 -15.43 -0.26 11.51
C GLN A 353 -14.56 -1.39 10.91
N GLN A 354 -15.17 -2.34 10.20
CA GLN A 354 -14.43 -3.41 9.53
C GLN A 354 -13.60 -2.88 8.36
N LEU A 355 -14.16 -1.96 7.58
CA LEU A 355 -13.47 -1.32 6.47
C LEU A 355 -12.24 -0.52 6.95
N GLN A 356 -12.43 0.30 7.99
CA GLN A 356 -11.33 1.02 8.64
C GLN A 356 -10.27 0.06 9.21
N GLY A 357 -10.70 -1.06 9.78
CA GLY A 357 -9.78 -2.10 10.27
C GLY A 357 -8.91 -2.69 9.14
N ILE A 358 -9.50 -2.98 7.98
CA ILE A 358 -8.77 -3.47 6.80
C ILE A 358 -7.79 -2.42 6.29
N GLN A 359 -8.22 -1.16 6.16
CA GLN A 359 -7.38 -0.05 5.70
C GLN A 359 -6.19 0.17 6.66
N ARG A 360 -6.44 0.21 7.96
CA ARG A 360 -5.42 0.34 9.00
C ARG A 360 -4.42 -0.82 8.96
N PHE A 361 -4.90 -2.05 8.76
CA PHE A 361 -4.03 -3.22 8.63
C PHE A 361 -3.18 -3.17 7.35
N ASN A 362 -3.77 -2.81 6.21
CA ASN A 362 -3.03 -2.67 4.95
C ASN A 362 -2.00 -1.54 4.99
N HIS A 363 -2.30 -0.45 5.69
CA HIS A 363 -1.34 0.63 5.92
C HIS A 363 -0.09 0.12 6.64
N PHE A 364 -0.28 -0.69 7.70
CA PHE A 364 0.84 -1.36 8.40
C PHE A 364 1.58 -2.34 7.48
N VAL A 365 0.85 -3.10 6.66
CA VAL A 365 1.46 -4.03 5.69
C VAL A 365 2.39 -3.29 4.73
N LEU A 366 1.92 -2.19 4.15
CA LEU A 366 2.65 -1.42 3.14
C LEU A 366 3.85 -0.67 3.73
N LYS A 367 3.69 -0.01 4.89
CA LYS A 367 4.75 0.82 5.49
C LYS A 367 5.79 0.02 6.28
N VAL A 368 5.39 -1.09 6.92
CA VAL A 368 6.26 -1.80 7.87
C VAL A 368 6.55 -3.23 7.42
N TYR A 369 5.52 -4.02 7.13
CA TYR A 369 5.69 -5.46 6.94
C TYR A 369 6.48 -5.80 5.67
N ILE A 370 6.13 -5.21 4.52
CA ILE A 370 6.69 -5.61 3.21
C ILE A 370 8.21 -5.50 3.18
N GLN A 371 8.76 -4.33 3.51
CA GLN A 371 10.21 -4.14 3.52
C GLN A 371 10.92 -5.15 4.43
N SER A 372 10.41 -5.35 5.66
CA SER A 372 10.99 -6.31 6.61
C SER A 372 10.92 -7.75 6.11
N TRP A 373 9.83 -8.11 5.43
CA TRP A 373 9.62 -9.45 4.90
C TRP A 373 10.59 -9.77 3.78
N PHE A 374 10.80 -8.85 2.84
CA PHE A 374 11.65 -9.11 1.67
C PHE A 374 13.15 -8.97 1.99
N THR A 375 13.52 -8.30 3.09
CA THR A 375 14.94 -8.20 3.50
C THR A 375 15.38 -9.26 4.51
N CYS A 376 14.46 -10.03 5.11
CA CYS A 376 14.79 -10.97 6.19
C CYS A 376 15.66 -12.18 5.78
N CYS A 377 15.79 -12.46 4.48
CA CYS A 377 16.52 -13.63 3.99
C CYS A 377 18.06 -13.44 4.02
N SER A 378 18.54 -12.22 4.24
CA SER A 378 19.98 -11.91 4.29
C SER A 378 20.50 -12.01 5.72
N ALA A 379 21.33 -13.01 5.98
CA ALA A 379 21.98 -13.21 7.28
C ALA A 379 22.88 -12.02 7.67
N VAL A 380 23.64 -11.50 6.70
CA VAL A 380 24.58 -10.38 6.90
C VAL A 380 23.86 -9.07 7.15
N ASP A 381 22.70 -8.87 6.54
CA ASP A 381 21.91 -7.64 6.71
C ASP A 381 20.91 -7.73 7.87
N ALA A 382 20.75 -8.89 8.52
CA ALA A 382 19.72 -9.14 9.52
C ALA A 382 19.68 -8.07 10.63
N ALA A 383 20.82 -7.80 11.27
CA ALA A 383 20.91 -6.80 12.34
C ALA A 383 20.57 -5.37 11.87
N VAL A 384 21.00 -5.02 10.65
CA VAL A 384 20.71 -3.71 10.04
C VAL A 384 19.22 -3.59 9.70
N ASN A 385 18.63 -4.65 9.19
CA ASN A 385 17.20 -4.74 8.88
C ASN A 385 16.34 -4.64 10.14
N ASP A 386 16.78 -5.24 11.26
CA ASP A 386 16.10 -5.15 12.55
C ASP A 386 16.11 -3.73 13.11
N ILE A 387 17.25 -3.03 13.07
CA ILE A 387 17.32 -1.61 13.43
C ILE A 387 16.44 -0.77 12.51
N SER A 388 16.46 -1.05 11.21
CA SER A 388 15.59 -0.37 10.24
C SER A 388 14.10 -0.64 10.50
N LEU A 389 13.73 -1.80 11.04
CA LEU A 389 12.38 -2.11 11.49
C LEU A 389 12.02 -1.35 12.77
N ILE A 390 12.93 -1.30 13.75
CA ILE A 390 12.77 -0.52 14.99
C ILE A 390 12.50 0.95 14.66
N ASN A 391 13.32 1.55 13.79
CA ASN A 391 13.16 2.94 13.35
C ASN A 391 11.81 3.16 12.64
N ARG A 392 11.42 2.27 11.72
CA ARG A 392 10.11 2.36 11.06
C ARG A 392 8.93 2.22 12.02
N LEU A 393 9.08 1.47 13.13
CA LEU A 393 8.07 1.40 14.18
C LEU A 393 8.03 2.67 15.02
N HIS A 394 9.17 3.30 15.31
CA HIS A 394 9.22 4.61 15.97
C HIS A 394 8.58 5.71 15.13
N ASP A 395 8.81 5.68 13.82
CA ASP A 395 8.24 6.64 12.86
C ASP A 395 6.76 6.35 12.51
N TYR A 396 6.20 5.25 13.02
CA TYR A 396 4.83 4.85 12.69
C TYR A 396 3.81 5.72 13.42
N GLU A 397 2.81 6.21 12.68
CA GLU A 397 1.81 7.19 13.16
C GLU A 397 1.06 6.73 14.43
N GLU A 398 0.82 5.43 14.57
CA GLU A 398 0.06 4.90 15.68
C GLU A 398 0.94 4.44 16.85
N VAL A 399 0.98 5.28 17.90
CA VAL A 399 1.79 5.06 19.11
C VAL A 399 1.51 3.72 19.80
N HIS A 400 0.27 3.23 19.78
CA HIS A 400 -0.07 1.96 20.43
C HIS A 400 0.54 0.76 19.70
N LEU A 401 0.47 0.74 18.36
CA LEU A 401 1.10 -0.32 17.55
C LEU A 401 2.62 -0.27 17.64
N CYS A 402 3.21 0.93 17.67
CA CYS A 402 4.64 1.12 17.92
C CYS A 402 5.06 0.43 19.23
N LYS A 403 4.40 0.74 20.36
CA LYS A 403 4.71 0.15 21.68
C LYS A 403 4.59 -1.37 21.68
N ILE A 404 3.54 -1.93 21.07
CA ILE A 404 3.36 -3.38 20.96
C ILE A 404 4.46 -4.00 20.10
N GLY A 405 4.75 -3.41 18.95
CA GLY A 405 5.78 -3.90 18.02
C GLY A 405 7.15 -3.97 18.68
N LEU A 406 7.58 -2.88 19.31
CA LEU A 406 8.86 -2.80 20.02
C LEU A 406 8.93 -3.80 21.19
N MET A 407 7.84 -3.95 21.95
CA MET A 407 7.76 -4.95 23.02
C MET A 407 7.94 -6.38 22.46
N MET A 408 7.32 -6.69 21.32
CA MET A 408 7.45 -8.00 20.68
C MET A 408 8.88 -8.24 20.17
N ILE A 409 9.49 -7.26 19.50
CA ILE A 409 10.89 -7.37 19.06
C ILE A 409 11.81 -7.63 20.26
N LYS A 410 11.65 -6.87 21.35
CA LYS A 410 12.44 -7.06 22.57
C LYS A 410 12.31 -8.48 23.14
N ARG A 411 11.08 -9.01 23.20
CA ARG A 411 10.79 -10.39 23.68
C ARG A 411 11.35 -11.48 22.77
N HIS A 412 11.56 -11.19 21.49
CA HIS A 412 12.04 -12.14 20.50
C HIS A 412 13.47 -11.84 20.00
N SER A 413 14.23 -11.04 20.74
CA SER A 413 15.61 -10.63 20.38
C SER A 413 16.66 -11.73 20.55
N TRP A 414 16.27 -12.94 20.95
CA TRP A 414 17.19 -14.05 21.28
C TRP A 414 18.08 -14.50 20.10
N TYR A 415 17.65 -14.24 18.86
CA TYR A 415 18.43 -14.57 17.67
C TYR A 415 19.47 -13.49 17.33
N LEU A 416 19.33 -12.27 17.86
CA LEU A 416 20.25 -11.15 17.65
C LEU A 416 21.32 -11.15 18.75
N SER A 417 22.00 -12.29 18.92
CA SER A 417 23.14 -12.39 19.85
C SER A 417 24.33 -11.57 19.35
N ASN A 418 25.28 -11.28 20.24
CA ASN A 418 26.49 -10.53 19.87
C ASN A 418 27.30 -11.21 18.75
N GLU A 419 27.24 -12.54 18.64
CA GLU A 419 27.87 -13.29 17.53
C GLU A 419 27.12 -13.10 16.21
N MET A 420 25.79 -13.11 16.23
CA MET A 420 24.98 -12.90 15.03
C MET A 420 25.04 -11.45 14.58
N ALA A 421 25.11 -10.50 15.52
CA ALA A 421 25.34 -9.09 15.23
C ALA A 421 26.69 -8.87 14.50
N THR A 422 27.72 -9.69 14.78
CA THR A 422 29.02 -9.61 14.07
C THR A 422 28.89 -9.78 12.55
N LEU A 423 27.85 -10.48 12.06
CA LEU A 423 27.60 -10.65 10.63
C LEU A 423 27.40 -9.31 9.89
N CYS A 424 26.96 -8.25 10.59
CA CYS A 424 26.76 -6.94 9.97
C CYS A 424 28.06 -6.31 9.43
N LEU A 425 29.25 -6.75 9.88
CA LEU A 425 30.53 -6.31 9.32
C LEU A 425 30.68 -6.66 7.82
N PHE A 426 29.97 -7.68 7.36
CA PHE A 426 29.97 -8.16 5.98
C PHE A 426 28.81 -7.59 5.15
N SER A 427 27.95 -6.77 5.75
CA SER A 427 26.87 -6.08 5.05
C SER A 427 27.41 -4.90 4.24
N ASP A 428 26.86 -4.73 3.05
CA ASP A 428 27.11 -3.56 2.20
C ASP A 428 26.29 -2.33 2.65
N LEU A 429 25.33 -2.53 3.57
CA LEU A 429 24.48 -1.47 4.14
C LEU A 429 25.13 -0.72 5.30
N VAL A 430 26.22 -1.26 5.87
CA VAL A 430 26.95 -0.63 6.98
C VAL A 430 28.09 0.22 6.43
N SER A 431 28.12 1.51 6.78
CA SER A 431 29.19 2.42 6.38
C SER A 431 30.54 2.01 6.96
N LEU A 432 31.63 2.42 6.31
CA LEU A 432 33.00 2.14 6.80
C LEU A 432 33.23 2.71 8.20
N GLU A 433 32.67 3.88 8.49
CA GLU A 433 32.72 4.53 9.80
C GLU A 433 32.03 3.69 10.88
N ASN A 434 30.81 3.20 10.60
CA ASN A 434 30.08 2.33 11.52
C ASN A 434 30.79 1.00 11.73
N LYS A 435 31.37 0.40 10.67
CA LYS A 435 32.18 -0.82 10.79
C LYS A 435 33.39 -0.59 11.71
N ALA A 436 34.09 0.55 11.56
CA ALA A 436 35.24 0.88 12.40
C ALA A 436 34.84 1.08 13.88
N ALA A 437 33.73 1.78 14.13
CA ALA A 437 33.18 1.96 15.47
C ALA A 437 32.82 0.62 16.13
N LEU A 438 32.14 -0.26 15.38
CA LEU A 438 31.78 -1.60 15.85
C LEU A 438 32.99 -2.47 16.19
N VAL A 439 34.03 -2.47 15.34
CA VAL A 439 35.27 -3.22 15.60
C VAL A 439 35.98 -2.69 16.84
N THR A 440 35.95 -1.37 17.06
CA THR A 440 36.53 -0.73 18.25
C THR A 440 35.78 -1.13 19.53
N ALA A 441 34.45 -1.23 19.45
CA ALA A 441 33.58 -1.63 20.56
C ALA A 441 33.41 -3.16 20.71
N MET A 442 34.10 -3.96 19.89
CA MET A 442 33.96 -5.41 19.85
C MET A 442 34.41 -6.04 21.17
N ILE A 443 33.58 -6.91 21.73
CA ILE A 443 33.92 -7.68 22.94
C ILE A 443 34.61 -8.99 22.59
N SER A 444 35.45 -9.48 23.50
CA SER A 444 36.13 -10.78 23.33
C SER A 444 35.24 -11.97 23.65
N GLU A 445 34.25 -11.81 24.53
CA GLU A 445 33.45 -12.91 25.07
C GLU A 445 32.10 -13.10 24.33
N ARG A 446 31.48 -14.26 24.56
CA ARG A 446 30.07 -14.52 24.23
C ARG A 446 29.21 -13.70 25.18
N GLY A 447 28.75 -12.53 24.71
CA GLY A 447 27.82 -11.70 25.47
C GLY A 447 26.46 -12.38 25.71
N PRO A 448 25.52 -11.70 26.37
CA PRO A 448 24.21 -12.25 26.68
C PRO A 448 23.40 -12.57 25.42
N HIS A 449 22.54 -13.60 25.49
CA HIS A 449 21.69 -14.01 24.36
C HIS A 449 20.46 -13.11 24.13
N LEU A 450 20.03 -12.34 25.14
CA LEU A 450 18.87 -11.47 25.05
C LEU A 450 19.30 -10.01 25.17
N LEU A 451 18.73 -9.17 24.31
CA LEU A 451 18.91 -7.73 24.40
C LEU A 451 18.19 -7.18 25.64
N THR A 452 18.94 -6.55 26.54
CA THR A 452 18.39 -5.84 27.71
C THR A 452 17.67 -4.56 27.28
N THR A 453 18.20 -3.90 26.25
CA THR A 453 17.68 -2.70 25.60
C THR A 453 17.71 -2.88 24.09
N LEU A 454 16.73 -2.31 23.37
CA LEU A 454 16.77 -2.30 21.92
C LEU A 454 17.81 -1.27 21.44
N PRO A 455 18.57 -1.55 20.38
CA PRO A 455 19.50 -0.60 19.78
C PRO A 455 18.74 0.49 19.02
N ASP A 456 19.13 1.74 19.20
CA ASP A 456 18.60 2.89 18.44
C ASP A 456 19.38 3.08 17.13
N SER A 457 20.66 2.69 17.13
CA SER A 457 21.57 2.82 16.01
C SER A 457 22.42 1.55 15.79
N ILE A 458 23.05 1.45 14.62
CA ILE A 458 23.96 0.34 14.30
C ILE A 458 25.12 0.27 15.28
N THR A 459 25.63 1.42 15.73
CA THR A 459 26.75 1.50 16.67
C THR A 459 26.40 1.04 18.08
N ASP A 460 25.11 0.93 18.42
CA ASP A 460 24.65 0.39 19.70
C ASP A 460 24.68 -1.14 19.74
N LEU A 461 24.90 -1.79 18.58
CA LEU A 461 25.08 -3.23 18.52
C LEU A 461 26.41 -3.62 19.20
N GLN A 462 26.33 -4.58 20.11
CA GLN A 462 27.51 -5.18 20.70
C GLN A 462 27.91 -6.40 19.88
N ILE A 463 29.05 -6.34 19.19
CA ILE A 463 29.56 -7.47 18.39
C ILE A 463 30.63 -8.25 19.14
N SER A 464 30.78 -9.55 18.84
CA SER A 464 31.71 -10.44 19.54
C SER A 464 32.79 -11.02 18.63
N ARG A 465 34.04 -11.02 19.11
CA ARG A 465 35.19 -11.68 18.47
C ARG A 465 35.07 -13.22 18.50
N GLU A 466 34.34 -13.76 19.48
CA GLU A 466 34.12 -15.21 19.63
C GLU A 466 33.40 -15.85 18.44
N PHE A 467 32.66 -15.04 17.67
CA PHE A 467 32.10 -15.45 16.38
C PHE A 467 33.15 -16.07 15.46
N PHE A 468 34.35 -15.47 15.36
CA PHE A 468 35.42 -15.93 14.49
C PHE A 468 36.05 -17.24 14.99
N THR A 469 36.21 -17.37 16.31
CA THR A 469 36.65 -18.61 16.96
C THR A 469 35.67 -19.76 16.69
N THR A 470 34.37 -19.50 16.90
CA THR A 470 33.30 -20.50 16.75
C THR A 470 33.13 -20.94 15.30
N THR A 471 33.16 -20.00 14.36
CA THR A 471 33.01 -20.27 12.92
C THR A 471 34.30 -20.73 12.25
N ARG A 472 35.44 -20.66 12.95
CA ARG A 472 36.80 -20.91 12.42
C ARG A 472 37.14 -20.04 11.21
N ILE A 473 36.60 -18.83 11.17
CA ILE A 473 36.90 -17.83 10.15
C ILE A 473 38.16 -17.07 10.59
N ASN A 474 39.13 -16.92 9.68
CA ASN A 474 40.31 -16.11 9.95
C ASN A 474 39.91 -14.63 10.12
N CYS A 475 40.34 -14.02 11.23
CA CYS A 475 40.00 -12.65 11.60
C CYS A 475 41.19 -11.68 11.58
N SER A 476 42.31 -12.07 10.96
CA SER A 476 43.51 -11.22 10.73
C SER A 476 43.17 -9.85 10.13
N PHE A 477 42.11 -9.78 9.31
CA PHE A 477 41.66 -8.55 8.68
C PHE A 477 41.14 -7.51 9.71
N LEU A 478 40.76 -7.92 10.92
CA LEU A 478 40.36 -6.99 11.98
C LEU A 478 41.52 -6.10 12.47
N ASP A 479 42.76 -6.51 12.24
CA ASP A 479 43.96 -5.79 12.69
C ASP A 479 44.43 -4.73 11.67
N ILE A 480 43.76 -4.62 10.53
CA ILE A 480 44.01 -3.59 9.51
C ILE A 480 42.82 -2.62 9.40
N PRO A 481 43.02 -1.38 8.92
CA PRO A 481 41.94 -0.42 8.75
C PRO A 481 40.82 -0.96 7.83
N VAL A 482 39.56 -0.67 8.19
CA VAL A 482 38.35 -1.16 7.46
C VAL A 482 38.38 -0.81 5.98
N LYS A 483 38.92 0.35 5.62
CA LYS A 483 39.10 0.79 4.22
C LYS A 483 39.96 -0.15 3.38
N ASP A 484 40.84 -0.93 4.02
CA ASP A 484 41.80 -1.82 3.38
C ASP A 484 41.30 -3.28 3.34
N TRP A 485 40.19 -3.60 4.02
CA TRP A 485 39.56 -4.92 4.00
C TRP A 485 39.27 -5.47 2.58
N PRO A 486 38.81 -4.68 1.61
CA PRO A 486 38.59 -5.16 0.25
C PRO A 486 39.86 -5.60 -0.49
N HIS A 487 41.06 -5.39 0.08
CA HIS A 487 42.32 -5.88 -0.49
C HIS A 487 42.89 -7.09 0.27
N ASN A 488 42.19 -7.54 1.31
CA ASN A 488 42.62 -8.65 2.16
C ASN A 488 41.91 -9.95 1.76
N ASN A 489 42.69 -11.02 1.52
CA ASN A 489 42.15 -12.31 1.11
C ASN A 489 41.30 -12.98 2.21
N ASP A 490 41.71 -12.87 3.48
CA ASP A 490 40.96 -13.43 4.62
C ASP A 490 39.58 -12.77 4.75
N TYR A 491 39.48 -11.46 4.50
CA TYR A 491 38.20 -10.76 4.46
C TYR A 491 37.30 -11.27 3.33
N TYR A 492 37.85 -11.48 2.13
CA TYR A 492 37.08 -12.02 1.01
C TYR A 492 36.57 -13.43 1.27
N ASP A 493 37.38 -14.29 1.88
CA ASP A 493 36.97 -15.64 2.24
C ASP A 493 35.86 -15.61 3.31
N ALA A 494 36.01 -14.77 4.33
CA ALA A 494 34.99 -14.54 5.35
C ALA A 494 33.67 -13.99 4.76
N LEU A 495 33.77 -13.01 3.86
CA LEU A 495 32.63 -12.41 3.15
C LEU A 495 31.89 -13.46 2.30
N ARG A 496 32.63 -14.31 1.59
CA ARG A 496 32.06 -15.39 0.78
C ARG A 496 31.33 -16.42 1.64
N LEU A 497 31.93 -16.83 2.76
CA LEU A 497 31.32 -17.79 3.68
C LEU A 497 30.03 -17.24 4.29
N THR A 498 30.07 -16.01 4.81
CA THR A 498 28.92 -15.37 5.48
C THR A 498 27.79 -15.05 4.52
N LYS A 499 28.06 -14.59 3.29
CA LYS A 499 27.02 -14.37 2.26
C LYS A 499 26.35 -15.67 1.79
N ASN A 500 26.97 -16.82 1.98
CA ASN A 500 26.37 -18.13 1.66
C ASN A 500 25.50 -18.71 2.79
N LEU A 501 25.44 -18.06 3.97
CA LEU A 501 24.56 -18.49 5.06
C LEU A 501 23.10 -18.34 4.65
N LYS A 502 22.44 -19.48 4.39
CA LYS A 502 21.01 -19.52 4.08
C LYS A 502 20.20 -19.42 5.37
N CYS A 503 19.76 -18.20 5.70
CA CYS A 503 18.82 -17.95 6.78
C CYS A 503 17.37 -18.04 6.26
N VAL A 504 16.94 -19.24 5.87
CA VAL A 504 15.58 -19.48 5.35
C VAL A 504 14.84 -20.44 6.28
N ASN A 505 13.70 -19.99 6.82
CA ASN A 505 12.83 -20.81 7.68
C ASN A 505 12.37 -22.11 7.00
N ASP A 506 12.34 -22.16 5.67
CA ASP A 506 11.99 -23.35 4.87
C ASP A 506 12.85 -24.57 5.23
N SER A 507 14.11 -24.38 5.65
CA SER A 507 14.95 -25.49 6.14
C SER A 507 14.42 -26.09 7.45
N ALA A 508 14.00 -25.24 8.39
CA ALA A 508 13.37 -25.68 9.62
C ALA A 508 11.98 -26.28 9.36
N GLU A 509 11.18 -25.70 8.45
CA GLU A 509 9.87 -26.26 8.05
C GLU A 509 10.01 -27.68 7.45
N ARG A 510 11.05 -27.92 6.64
CA ARG A 510 11.36 -29.28 6.13
C ARG A 510 11.72 -30.26 7.26
N GLY A 511 12.48 -29.81 8.25
CA GLY A 511 12.78 -30.60 9.46
C GLY A 511 11.53 -30.94 10.26
N VAL A 512 10.64 -29.96 10.49
CA VAL A 512 9.36 -30.19 11.17
C VAL A 512 8.47 -31.16 10.40
N ALA A 513 8.38 -31.02 9.07
CA ALA A 513 7.64 -31.95 8.23
C ALA A 513 8.22 -33.38 8.28
N LEU A 514 9.54 -33.52 8.34
CA LEU A 514 10.23 -34.80 8.52
C LEU A 514 9.83 -35.42 9.86
N ILE A 515 9.92 -34.66 10.95
CA ILE A 515 9.54 -35.11 12.31
C ILE A 515 8.07 -35.54 12.34
N GLN A 516 7.17 -34.73 11.79
CA GLN A 516 5.73 -35.04 11.75
C GLN A 516 5.43 -36.32 10.98
N LYS A 517 6.17 -36.60 9.90
CA LYS A 517 5.97 -37.80 9.08
C LYS A 517 6.41 -39.08 9.79
N PHE A 518 7.46 -39.01 10.61
CA PHE A 518 8.05 -40.16 11.30
C PHE A 518 7.70 -40.21 12.80
N SER A 519 6.80 -39.35 13.28
CA SER A 519 6.43 -39.27 14.69
C SER A 519 5.79 -40.54 15.25
N ALA A 520 5.13 -41.32 14.40
CA ALA A 520 4.52 -42.60 14.76
C ALA A 520 5.44 -43.82 14.49
N ALA A 521 6.64 -43.59 13.94
CA ALA A 521 7.53 -44.67 13.47
C ALA A 521 8.55 -45.13 14.52
N ALA A 522 8.63 -44.45 15.66
CA ALA A 522 9.50 -44.79 16.77
C ALA A 522 8.70 -44.89 18.07
N VAL A 523 9.13 -45.78 18.96
CA VAL A 523 8.45 -46.09 20.24
C VAL A 523 8.90 -45.15 21.35
N ASP A 524 10.13 -44.65 21.26
CA ASP A 524 10.74 -43.71 22.19
C ASP A 524 11.50 -42.60 21.45
N GLU A 525 11.79 -41.52 22.18
CA GLU A 525 12.37 -40.29 21.63
C GLU A 525 13.80 -40.50 21.10
N GLU A 526 14.58 -41.41 21.69
CA GLU A 526 15.95 -41.69 21.26
C GLU A 526 15.97 -42.42 19.91
N GLN A 527 15.15 -43.46 19.77
CA GLN A 527 14.94 -44.16 18.50
C GLN A 527 14.39 -43.23 17.41
N GLN A 528 13.55 -42.27 17.79
CA GLN A 528 13.05 -41.26 16.86
C GLN A 528 14.18 -40.38 16.31
N GLN A 529 15.10 -39.91 17.17
CA GLN A 529 16.25 -39.12 16.74
C GLN A 529 17.17 -39.92 15.80
N PHE A 530 17.44 -41.19 16.10
CA PHE A 530 18.24 -42.06 15.21
C PHE A 530 17.59 -42.25 13.85
N LEU A 531 16.28 -42.53 13.81
CA LEU A 531 15.53 -42.69 12.57
C LEU A 531 15.58 -41.42 11.71
N LEU A 532 15.44 -40.24 12.32
CA LEU A 532 15.50 -38.97 11.60
C LEU A 532 16.86 -38.74 10.94
N GLN A 533 17.97 -39.04 11.62
CA GLN A 533 19.33 -38.94 11.08
C GLN A 533 19.56 -39.91 9.90
N VAL A 534 19.08 -41.16 10.03
CA VAL A 534 19.19 -42.16 8.94
C VAL A 534 18.39 -41.72 7.71
N VAL A 535 17.15 -41.24 7.91
CA VAL A 535 16.31 -40.78 6.80
C VAL A 535 16.85 -39.52 6.16
N GLU A 536 17.38 -38.57 6.94
CA GLU A 536 18.01 -37.37 6.39
C GLU A 536 19.20 -37.74 5.50
N LYS A 537 20.14 -38.55 6.01
CA LYS A 537 21.32 -38.98 5.27
C LYS A 537 20.95 -39.74 4.00
N HIS A 538 20.04 -40.71 4.09
CA HIS A 538 19.60 -41.47 2.93
C HIS A 538 18.95 -40.57 1.86
N ARG A 539 18.22 -39.51 2.24
CA ARG A 539 17.66 -38.54 1.27
C ARG A 539 18.70 -37.63 0.64
N GLN A 540 19.82 -37.39 1.31
CA GLN A 540 20.95 -36.63 0.76
C GLN A 540 21.72 -37.49 -0.23
N ASP A 541 22.01 -38.74 0.14
CA ASP A 541 22.76 -39.70 -0.68
C ASP A 541 21.96 -40.11 -1.94
N PHE A 542 20.63 -40.23 -1.81
CA PHE A 542 19.72 -40.59 -2.89
C PHE A 542 18.68 -39.50 -3.10
N ALA A 543 19.10 -38.39 -3.73
CA ALA A 543 18.23 -37.25 -4.03
C ALA A 543 17.09 -37.58 -5.01
N SER A 544 17.23 -38.66 -5.77
CA SER A 544 16.23 -39.14 -6.72
C SER A 544 15.97 -40.64 -6.55
N CYS A 545 14.71 -41.07 -6.60
CA CYS A 545 14.34 -42.49 -6.59
C CYS A 545 14.35 -43.06 -8.01
N ASN A 546 15.48 -42.96 -8.71
CA ASN A 546 15.62 -43.50 -10.06
C ASN A 546 15.98 -44.97 -9.97
N ARG A 547 15.68 -45.75 -11.01
CA ARG A 547 16.01 -47.18 -11.05
C ARG A 547 17.53 -47.44 -10.89
N GLU A 548 18.37 -46.55 -11.41
CA GLU A 548 19.83 -46.61 -11.29
C GLU A 548 20.33 -46.32 -9.87
N ASP A 549 19.63 -45.46 -9.11
CA ASP A 549 19.95 -45.13 -7.72
C ASP A 549 19.55 -46.28 -6.78
N LEU A 550 18.44 -46.98 -7.08
CA LEU A 550 17.97 -48.15 -6.33
C LEU A 550 18.84 -49.40 -6.52
N GLU A 551 19.67 -49.46 -7.57
CA GLU A 551 20.64 -50.54 -7.78
C GLU A 551 21.94 -50.35 -6.97
N GLN A 552 22.13 -49.16 -6.36
CA GLN A 552 23.29 -48.79 -5.53
C GLN A 552 23.00 -48.72 -4.02
N ILE A 553 21.74 -48.88 -3.60
CA ILE A 553 21.31 -49.10 -2.21
C ILE A 553 21.57 -50.56 -1.84
#